data_AF-A0A3M6HEL4-F1
#
_entry.id   AF-A0A3M6HEL4-F1
#
_cell.length_a   1.000
_cell.length_b   1.000
_cell.length_c   1.000
_cell.angle_alpha   90.00
_cell.angle_beta   90.00
_cell.angle_gamma   90.00
#
_symmetry.space_group_name_H-M   'P 1'
#
loop_
_entity.id
_entity.type
_entity.pdbx_description
1 polymer ?
#
loop_
_entity_poly.entity_id
_entity_poly.type
_entity_poly.pdbx_seq_one_letter_code
_entity_poly.pdbx_strand_id
1 'polypeptide(L)'
;MIIEANHCRDMLARGQYPVFLKQRVGCETGHLNNHQAASLVSELGWQDLQHLVLAHLSSKNNLPHLARQCFVDTLGCDPDWLQLADQDSGLDWRHIA
;
A
#
# COMPACT_ATOMS: atom_id res chain seq x y z
N MET A 1 12.43 -2.11 -3.71
CA MET A 1 11.88 -1.72 -2.39
C MET A 1 10.57 -2.45 -2.15
N ILE A 2 10.31 -2.87 -0.91
CA ILE A 2 9.01 -3.41 -0.48
C ILE A 2 8.47 -2.44 0.58
N ILE A 3 7.20 -2.06 0.48
CA ILE A 3 6.55 -1.18 1.44
C ILE A 3 5.17 -1.73 1.83
N GLU A 4 4.79 -1.56 3.08
CA GLU A 4 3.45 -1.91 3.53
C GLU A 4 2.41 -0.87 3.06
N ALA A 5 1.29 -1.36 2.53
CA ALA A 5 0.11 -0.57 2.19
C ALA A 5 -1.11 -1.20 2.87
N ASN A 6 -1.22 -1.02 4.19
CA ASN A 6 -2.07 -1.87 5.02
C ASN A 6 -3.57 -1.66 4.74
N HIS A 7 -4.01 -0.43 4.54
CA HIS A 7 -5.43 -0.12 4.40
C HIS A 7 -5.72 1.11 3.54
N CYS A 8 -6.91 1.10 2.93
CA CYS A 8 -7.56 2.29 2.39
C CYS A 8 -8.31 2.98 3.52
N ARG A 9 -8.11 4.30 3.69
CA ARG A 9 -8.76 5.10 4.75
C ARG A 9 -10.28 5.04 4.67
N ASP A 10 -10.84 5.13 3.47
CA ASP A 10 -12.29 5.09 3.26
C ASP A 10 -12.88 3.71 3.58
N MET A 11 -12.18 2.64 3.19
CA MET A 11 -12.59 1.29 3.53
C MET A 11 -12.52 1.04 5.04
N LEU A 12 -11.44 1.47 5.71
CA LEU A 12 -11.31 1.34 7.16
C LEU A 12 -12.43 2.10 7.89
N ALA A 13 -12.76 3.32 7.44
CA ALA A 13 -13.82 4.13 8.03
C ALA A 13 -15.20 3.46 7.89
N ARG A 14 -15.49 2.88 6.72
CA ARG A 14 -16.77 2.23 6.39
C ARG A 14 -16.84 0.75 6.80
N GLY A 15 -15.70 0.14 7.13
CA GLY A 15 -15.56 -1.29 7.40
C GLY A 15 -16.25 -1.75 8.67
N GLN A 16 -16.31 -3.06 8.87
CA GLN A 16 -17.04 -3.70 9.99
C GLN A 16 -16.27 -3.69 11.31
N TYR A 17 -15.05 -3.14 11.34
CA TYR A 17 -14.25 -3.08 12.57
C TYR A 17 -14.98 -2.27 13.65
N PRO A 18 -14.95 -2.72 14.91
CA PRO A 18 -15.39 -1.89 16.02
C PRO A 18 -14.64 -0.56 16.06
N VAL A 19 -15.27 0.48 16.57
CA VAL A 19 -14.72 1.85 16.59
C VAL A 19 -13.32 1.90 17.20
N PHE A 20 -13.10 1.23 18.33
CA PHE A 20 -11.79 1.19 18.99
C PHE A 20 -10.69 0.61 18.08
N LEU A 21 -11.03 -0.39 17.26
CA LEU A 21 -10.07 -1.02 16.34
C LEU A 21 -9.79 -0.11 15.14
N LYS A 22 -10.82 0.57 14.60
CA LYS A 22 -10.62 1.59 13.56
C LYS A 22 -9.68 2.71 14.05
N GLN A 23 -9.88 3.18 15.28
CA GLN A 23 -9.03 4.19 15.90
C GLN A 23 -7.60 3.70 16.08
N ARG A 24 -7.39 2.48 16.55
CA ARG A 24 -6.05 1.91 16.73
C ARG A 24 -5.33 1.66 15.39
N VAL A 25 -6.03 1.22 14.36
CA VAL A 25 -5.41 0.94 13.05
C VAL A 25 -5.10 2.23 12.31
N GLY A 26 -5.99 3.22 12.37
CA GLY A 26 -5.87 4.48 11.63
C GLY A 26 -5.21 5.63 12.39
N CYS A 27 -4.70 5.41 13.61
CA CYS A 27 -3.97 6.44 14.33
C CYS A 27 -2.58 6.69 13.71
N GLU A 28 -1.96 7.80 14.10
CA GLU A 28 -0.64 8.22 13.62
C GLU A 28 0.45 7.17 13.83
N THR A 29 0.37 6.41 14.93
CA THR A 29 1.28 5.32 15.28
C THR A 29 0.70 3.93 14.98
N GLY A 30 -0.37 3.88 14.18
CA GLY A 30 -1.04 2.65 13.75
C GLY A 30 -0.35 2.01 12.55
N HIS A 31 -1.14 1.47 11.63
CA HIS A 31 -0.61 0.88 10.41
C HIS A 31 -0.54 1.90 9.28
N LEU A 32 0.47 1.80 8.41
CA LEU A 32 0.58 2.67 7.23
C LEU A 32 -0.61 2.47 6.30
N ASN A 33 -1.35 3.54 6.01
CA ASN A 33 -2.36 3.53 4.96
C ASN A 33 -1.73 3.74 3.57
N ASN A 34 -2.49 3.45 2.50
CA ASN A 34 -1.99 3.55 1.12
C ASN A 34 -1.37 4.93 0.79
N HIS A 35 -1.98 6.02 1.29
CA HIS A 35 -1.49 7.38 0.99
C HIS A 35 -0.22 7.69 1.76
N GLN A 36 -0.15 7.35 3.05
CA GLN A 36 1.08 7.51 3.83
C GLN A 36 2.24 6.74 3.21
N ALA A 37 1.99 5.51 2.78
CA ALA A 37 2.99 4.68 2.12
C ALA A 37 3.46 5.32 0.80
N ALA A 38 2.53 5.76 -0.05
CA ALA A 38 2.86 6.42 -1.32
C ALA A 38 3.63 7.73 -1.11
N SER A 39 3.21 8.57 -0.15
CA SER A 39 3.91 9.81 0.19
C SER A 39 5.34 9.54 0.69
N LEU A 40 5.52 8.54 1.55
CA LEU A 40 6.86 8.15 2.01
C LEU A 40 7.76 7.74 0.85
N VAL A 41 7.25 6.93 -0.10
CA VAL A 41 8.02 6.55 -1.30
C VAL A 41 8.35 7.76 -2.17
N SER A 42 7.43 8.72 -2.29
CA SER A 42 7.68 9.96 -3.01
C SER A 42 8.82 10.77 -2.38
N GLU A 43 8.85 10.87 -1.05
CA GLU A 43 9.86 11.63 -0.31
C GLU A 43 11.25 10.98 -0.36
N LEU A 44 11.30 9.65 -0.41
CA LEU A 44 12.55 8.89 -0.46
C LEU A 44 13.24 8.93 -1.84
N GLY A 45 12.55 9.37 -2.89
CA GLY A 45 13.04 9.32 -4.27
C GLY A 45 12.95 7.91 -4.84
N TRP A 46 11.94 7.67 -5.68
CA TRP A 46 11.63 6.34 -6.22
C TRP A 46 12.15 6.12 -7.64
N GLN A 47 12.67 7.16 -8.30
CA GLN A 47 13.04 7.16 -9.71
C GLN A 47 14.19 6.18 -10.02
N ASP A 48 15.08 5.93 -9.07
CA ASP A 48 16.20 4.99 -9.20
C ASP A 48 15.85 3.56 -8.73
N LEU A 49 14.61 3.33 -8.27
CA LEU A 49 14.19 2.00 -7.85
C LEU A 49 13.99 1.10 -9.08
N GLN A 50 14.62 -0.07 -9.08
CA GLN A 50 14.35 -1.08 -10.10
C GLN A 50 12.96 -1.73 -9.91
N HIS A 51 12.52 -1.90 -8.66
CA HIS A 51 11.23 -2.53 -8.31
C HIS A 51 10.59 -1.84 -7.11
N LEU A 52 9.26 -1.73 -7.12
CA LEU A 52 8.45 -1.25 -6.00
C LEU A 52 7.27 -2.20 -5.76
N VAL A 53 7.29 -2.87 -4.61
CA VAL A 53 6.27 -3.86 -4.22
C VAL A 53 5.42 -3.32 -3.07
N LEU A 54 4.10 -3.33 -3.24
CA LEU A 54 3.12 -3.01 -2.20
C LEU A 54 2.70 -4.30 -1.51
N ALA A 55 2.98 -4.40 -0.21
CA ALA A 55 2.74 -5.60 0.60
C ALA A 55 1.77 -5.33 1.75
N HIS A 56 1.39 -6.41 2.43
CA HIS A 56 0.54 -6.39 3.64
C HIS A 56 -0.84 -5.74 3.41
N LEU A 57 -1.41 -5.96 2.23
CA LEU A 57 -2.74 -5.45 1.89
C LEU A 57 -3.80 -6.12 2.77
N SER A 58 -4.51 -5.37 3.61
CA SER A 58 -5.61 -5.91 4.40
C SER A 58 -6.72 -6.47 3.49
N SER A 59 -7.05 -7.75 3.63
CA SER A 59 -8.18 -8.38 2.92
C SER A 59 -9.55 -7.80 3.29
N LYS A 60 -9.64 -7.05 4.40
CA LYS A 60 -10.90 -6.46 4.89
C LYS A 60 -11.00 -4.96 4.66
N ASN A 61 -9.89 -4.24 4.77
CA ASN A 61 -9.87 -2.77 4.70
C ASN A 61 -8.99 -2.24 3.57
N ASN A 62 -8.67 -3.08 2.59
CA ASN A 62 -7.99 -2.66 1.37
C ASN A 62 -8.47 -3.47 0.17
N LEU A 63 -8.16 -2.98 -1.02
CA LEU A 63 -8.27 -3.73 -2.27
C LEU A 63 -6.99 -3.48 -3.08
N PRO A 64 -6.44 -4.50 -3.78
CA PRO A 64 -5.19 -4.35 -4.53
C PRO A 64 -5.20 -3.18 -5.54
N HIS A 65 -6.31 -2.98 -6.24
CA HIS A 65 -6.45 -1.87 -7.19
C HIS A 65 -6.50 -0.49 -6.51
N LEU A 66 -7.03 -0.37 -5.28
CA LEU A 66 -7.03 0.89 -4.54
C LEU A 66 -5.64 1.25 -4.04
N ALA A 67 -4.85 0.27 -3.64
CA ALA A 67 -3.44 0.47 -3.29
C ALA A 67 -2.65 0.93 -4.53
N ARG A 68 -2.80 0.23 -5.66
CA ARG A 68 -2.14 0.59 -6.93
C ARG A 68 -2.52 2.00 -7.37
N GLN A 69 -3.82 2.33 -7.43
CA GLN A 69 -4.28 3.64 -7.87
C GLN A 69 -3.71 4.76 -7.00
N CYS A 70 -3.71 4.57 -5.67
CA CYS A 70 -3.14 5.55 -4.73
C CYS A 70 -1.66 5.84 -5.01
N PHE A 71 -0.87 4.81 -5.32
CA PHE A 71 0.54 4.98 -5.67
C PHE A 71 0.72 5.64 -7.03
N VAL A 72 -0.06 5.25 -8.04
CA VAL A 72 -0.03 5.88 -9.37
C VAL A 72 -0.39 7.36 -9.29
N ASP A 73 -1.44 7.72 -8.55
CA ASP A 73 -1.88 9.11 -8.38
C ASP A 73 -0.83 9.96 -7.67
N THR A 74 -0.10 9.36 -6.71
CA THR A 74 0.89 10.09 -5.90
C THR A 74 2.24 10.20 -6.62
N LEU A 75 2.69 9.12 -7.27
CA LEU A 75 4.02 9.03 -7.86
C LEU A 75 4.03 9.40 -9.34
N GLY A 76 2.91 9.27 -10.05
CA GLY A 76 2.86 9.39 -11.51
C GLY A 76 3.59 8.26 -12.24
N CYS A 77 3.78 7.12 -11.57
CA CYS A 77 4.47 5.96 -12.14
C CYS A 77 3.53 5.13 -13.05
N ASP A 78 4.14 4.29 -13.87
CA ASP A 78 3.40 3.30 -14.67
C ASP A 78 2.69 2.31 -13.72
N PRO A 79 1.36 2.12 -13.84
CA PRO A 79 0.63 1.13 -13.05
C PRO A 79 1.20 -0.29 -13.14
N ASP A 80 1.77 -0.69 -14.29
CA ASP A 80 2.32 -2.03 -14.51
C ASP A 80 3.72 -2.20 -13.92
N TRP A 81 4.40 -1.07 -13.65
CA TRP A 81 5.66 -1.07 -12.90
C TRP A 81 5.46 -1.33 -11.41
N LEU A 82 4.25 -1.14 -10.86
CA LEU A 82 3.92 -1.46 -9.47
C LEU A 82 3.54 -2.94 -9.30
N GLN A 83 4.17 -3.60 -8.34
CA GLN A 83 3.84 -4.98 -7.99
C GLN A 83 3.06 -5.03 -6.69
N LEU A 84 2.15 -5.99 -6.60
CA LEU A 84 1.30 -6.19 -5.45
C LEU A 84 1.62 -7.57 -4.88
N ALA A 85 1.95 -7.62 -3.60
CA ALA A 85 2.10 -8.85 -2.84
C ALA A 85 0.88 -9.03 -1.93
N ASP A 86 -0.15 -9.67 -2.45
CA ASP A 86 -1.35 -10.00 -1.69
C ASP A 86 -1.21 -11.33 -0.93
N GLN A 87 -2.23 -11.68 -0.15
CA GLN A 87 -2.23 -12.87 0.72
C GLN A 87 -2.33 -14.19 -0.05
N ASP A 88 -2.80 -14.16 -1.29
CA ASP A 88 -3.09 -15.37 -2.08
C ASP A 88 -1.93 -15.70 -3.02
N SER A 89 -1.42 -14.72 -3.77
CA SER A 89 -0.37 -14.92 -4.77
C SER A 89 1.03 -14.55 -4.29
N GLY A 90 1.17 -13.75 -3.22
CA GLY A 90 2.49 -13.31 -2.76
C GLY A 90 3.26 -12.53 -3.84
N LEU A 91 4.56 -12.81 -3.99
CA LEU A 91 5.42 -12.15 -4.97
C LEU A 91 6.32 -13.18 -5.70
N ASP A 92 6.31 -13.14 -7.03
CA ASP A 92 7.21 -13.93 -7.87
C ASP A 92 8.67 -13.46 -7.79
N TRP A 93 9.61 -14.33 -8.18
CA TRP A 93 11.03 -14.00 -8.25
C TRP A 93 11.30 -12.77 -9.13
N ARG A 94 12.18 -11.89 -8.64
CA ARG A 94 12.59 -10.66 -9.33
C ARG A 94 14.10 -10.66 -9.56
N HIS A 95 14.49 -10.23 -10.76
CA HIS A 95 15.89 -10.02 -11.11
C HIS A 95 16.30 -8.59 -10.76
N ILE A 96 17.50 -8.43 -10.22
CA ILE A 96 18.13 -7.14 -9.98
C ILE A 96 19.31 -7.04 -10.93
N ALA A 97 19.38 -5.96 -11.70
CA ALA A 97 20.49 -5.64 -12.61
C ALA A 97 21.68 -5.06 -11.85
#